data_AF-A0A0N4XNH3-F1
#
_entry.id   AF-A0A0N4XNH3-F1
#
_cell.length_a   1.000
_cell.length_b   1.000
_cell.length_c   1.000
_cell.angle_alpha   90.00
_cell.angle_beta   90.00
_cell.angle_gamma   90.00
#
_symmetry.space_group_name_H-M   'P 1'
#
loop_
_entity.id
_entity.type
_entity.pdbx_description
1 polymer ?
#
loop_
_entity_poly.entity_id
_entity_poly.type
_entity_poly.pdbx_seq_one_letter_code
_entity_poly.pdbx_strand_id
1 'polypeptide(L)'
;MSEGEKKLSKNEQKRLAKQAQKEKERLEKEAKRGSAAPENVKPEKVVKEADPSDPQEYFNMRVAMINNRRAAGENPFPHKFNVTISLAAFVEKYERLQKEEVLENEIVSIAGRVYSKRESGKNLVFYDVHSGGTRLQVMANARYHKSGAEDFTALHDRIKRGDIVGFTGYPTRTKTGELSILPLEVEQLTPCLRMLPHSHYGLKDKELRYRMRYLDLIVNPEVKDKFVVRSKLTTFLRRYLDNLGFLE
;
A
#
# COMPACT_ATOMS: atom_id res chain seq x y z
N MET A 1 47.34 -39.39 72.20
CA MET A 1 47.41 -40.24 70.99
C MET A 1 47.23 -39.32 69.80
N SER A 2 48.33 -39.06 69.08
CA SER A 2 48.44 -38.02 68.06
C SER A 2 47.91 -38.51 66.71
N GLU A 3 46.87 -37.86 66.17
CA GLU A 3 46.49 -38.05 64.77
C GLU A 3 47.15 -36.97 63.93
N GLY A 4 48.11 -37.38 63.11
CA GLY A 4 48.94 -36.50 62.30
C GLY A 4 48.17 -35.83 61.16
N GLU A 5 48.36 -34.51 61.01
CA GLU A 5 47.99 -33.75 59.83
C GLU A 5 48.70 -34.33 58.59
N LYS A 6 47.95 -35.04 57.73
CA LYS A 6 48.43 -35.40 56.40
C LYS A 6 48.59 -34.12 55.56
N LYS A 7 49.80 -33.56 55.53
CA LYS A 7 50.19 -32.50 54.59
C LYS A 7 50.08 -33.04 53.16
N LEU A 8 49.13 -32.53 52.37
CA LEU A 8 48.98 -32.88 50.96
C LEU A 8 50.29 -32.64 50.19
N SER A 9 50.62 -33.56 49.27
CA SER A 9 51.81 -33.47 48.43
C SER A 9 51.79 -32.20 47.57
N LYS A 10 52.95 -31.56 47.35
CA LYS A 10 53.10 -30.33 46.53
C LYS A 10 52.47 -30.48 45.12
N ASN A 11 52.46 -31.69 44.56
CA ASN A 11 51.84 -31.97 43.26
C ASN A 11 50.31 -31.98 43.30
N GLU A 12 49.73 -32.38 44.42
CA GLU A 12 48.27 -32.45 44.63
C GLU A 12 47.69 -31.05 44.85
N GLN A 13 48.40 -30.22 45.63
CA GLN A 13 48.10 -28.79 45.79
C GLN A 13 48.16 -28.03 44.45
N LYS A 14 49.15 -28.34 43.61
CA LYS A 14 49.28 -27.74 42.26
C LYS A 14 48.16 -28.18 41.31
N ARG A 15 47.66 -29.41 41.45
CA ARG A 15 46.54 -29.93 40.64
C ARG A 15 45.21 -29.27 41.02
N LEU A 16 44.96 -29.10 42.31
CA LEU A 16 43.78 -28.41 42.84
C LEU A 16 43.78 -26.91 42.49
N ALA A 17 44.93 -26.23 42.61
CA ALA A 17 45.07 -24.83 42.21
C ALA A 17 44.79 -24.62 40.70
N LYS A 18 45.26 -25.55 39.84
CA LYS A 18 45.01 -25.49 38.39
C LYS A 18 43.55 -25.79 38.03
N GLN A 19 42.86 -26.63 38.81
CA GLN A 19 41.42 -26.87 38.64
C GLN A 19 40.59 -25.66 39.09
N ALA A 20 40.90 -25.08 40.24
CA ALA A 20 40.23 -23.87 40.74
C ALA A 20 40.44 -22.66 39.80
N GLN A 21 41.62 -22.53 39.19
CA GLN A 21 41.90 -21.46 38.22
C GLN A 21 41.11 -21.65 36.91
N LYS A 22 40.99 -22.88 36.40
CA LYS A 22 40.14 -23.20 35.24
C LYS A 22 38.66 -22.96 35.51
N GLU A 23 38.20 -23.26 36.72
CA GLU A 23 36.81 -23.05 37.11
C GLU A 23 36.49 -21.56 37.27
N LYS A 24 37.40 -20.78 37.86
CA LYS A 24 37.31 -19.31 37.87
C LYS A 24 37.30 -18.71 36.46
N GLU A 25 38.18 -19.16 35.55
CA GLU A 25 38.15 -18.70 34.15
C GLU A 25 36.85 -19.08 33.42
N ARG A 26 36.26 -20.24 33.74
CA ARG A 26 35.00 -20.67 33.15
C ARG A 26 33.83 -19.84 33.68
N LEU A 27 33.79 -19.58 34.98
CA LEU A 27 32.79 -18.72 35.63
C LEU A 27 32.92 -17.26 35.16
N GLU A 28 34.13 -16.74 34.95
CA GLU A 28 34.34 -15.41 34.36
C GLU A 28 33.90 -15.33 32.89
N LYS A 29 34.09 -16.40 32.11
CA LYS A 29 33.57 -16.50 30.73
C LYS A 29 32.05 -16.61 30.69
N GLU A 30 31.44 -17.34 31.62
CA GLU A 30 29.98 -17.43 31.78
C GLU A 30 29.39 -16.09 32.25
N ALA A 31 30.04 -15.38 33.18
CA ALA A 31 29.64 -14.04 33.63
C ALA A 31 29.77 -12.96 32.53
N LYS A 32 30.80 -13.06 31.66
CA LYS A 32 30.93 -12.20 30.48
C LYS A 32 29.91 -12.50 29.38
N ARG A 33 29.36 -13.73 29.34
CA ARG A 33 28.22 -14.07 28.46
C ARG A 33 26.88 -13.57 29.00
N GLY A 34 26.76 -13.38 30.32
CA GLY A 34 25.54 -12.88 30.98
C GLY A 34 25.40 -11.36 31.05
N SER A 35 26.35 -10.58 30.52
CA SER A 35 26.37 -9.11 30.61
C SER A 35 26.51 -8.42 29.26
N ALA A 36 25.91 -8.98 28.21
CA ALA A 36 25.56 -8.20 27.02
C ALA A 36 24.28 -7.41 27.32
N ALA A 37 24.41 -6.10 27.55
CA ALA A 37 23.31 -5.15 27.48
C ALA A 37 22.58 -5.32 26.12
N PRO A 38 21.26 -5.08 26.03
CA PRO A 38 20.49 -5.40 24.84
C PRO A 38 21.04 -4.61 23.65
N GLU A 39 21.62 -5.34 22.70
CA GLU A 39 21.99 -4.80 21.40
C GLU A 39 20.73 -4.26 20.72
N ASN A 40 20.84 -3.03 20.23
CA ASN A 40 20.00 -2.38 19.25
C ASN A 40 19.25 -3.41 18.38
N VAL A 41 17.93 -3.50 18.57
CA VAL A 41 17.05 -4.28 17.70
C VAL A 41 17.16 -3.65 16.30
N LYS A 42 17.95 -4.28 15.43
CA LYS A 42 17.87 -4.02 13.99
C LYS A 42 16.41 -4.24 13.62
N PRO A 43 15.74 -3.27 12.96
CA PRO A 43 14.37 -3.49 12.53
C PRO A 43 14.34 -4.76 11.68
N GLU A 44 13.51 -5.71 12.09
CA GLU A 44 13.29 -6.94 11.35
C GLU A 44 13.04 -6.58 9.88
N LYS A 45 13.73 -7.28 8.97
CA LYS A 45 13.39 -7.21 7.55
C LYS A 45 11.92 -7.64 7.46
N VAL A 46 11.02 -6.68 7.25
CA VAL A 46 9.65 -6.94 6.82
C VAL A 46 9.78 -7.72 5.49
N VAL A 47 9.62 -9.04 5.57
CA VAL A 47 9.54 -9.89 4.40
C VAL A 47 8.23 -9.51 3.72
N LYS A 48 8.30 -8.95 2.51
CA LYS A 48 7.11 -8.70 1.70
C LYS A 48 6.46 -10.05 1.41
N GLU A 49 5.42 -10.40 2.15
CA GLU A 49 4.55 -11.52 1.80
C GLU A 49 3.89 -11.20 0.45
N ALA A 50 4.09 -12.09 -0.53
CA ALA A 50 3.40 -12.01 -1.80
C ALA A 50 1.89 -12.18 -1.57
N ASP A 51 1.08 -11.46 -2.34
CA ASP A 51 -0.37 -11.61 -2.24
C ASP A 51 -0.77 -13.08 -2.51
N PRO A 52 -1.63 -13.69 -1.67
CA PRO A 52 -2.08 -15.06 -1.89
C PRO A 52 -2.72 -15.22 -3.26
N SER A 53 -2.38 -16.31 -3.96
CA SER A 53 -3.00 -16.63 -5.25
C SER A 53 -4.45 -17.10 -5.09
N ASP A 54 -4.79 -17.67 -3.94
CA ASP A 54 -6.15 -18.11 -3.64
C ASP A 54 -7.05 -16.90 -3.28
N PRO A 55 -8.23 -16.75 -3.93
CA PRO A 55 -9.14 -15.64 -3.66
C PRO A 55 -9.64 -15.56 -2.22
N GLN A 56 -9.81 -16.69 -1.53
CA GLN A 56 -10.33 -16.74 -0.18
C GLN A 56 -9.25 -16.39 0.85
N GLU A 57 -8.03 -16.89 0.65
CA GLU A 57 -6.86 -16.48 1.44
C GLU A 57 -6.58 -14.97 1.27
N TYR A 58 -6.67 -14.46 0.04
CA TYR A 58 -6.56 -13.02 -0.22
C TYR A 58 -7.60 -12.23 0.58
N PHE A 59 -8.87 -12.68 0.57
CA PHE A 59 -9.93 -12.04 1.34
C PHE A 59 -9.64 -12.04 2.84
N ASN A 60 -9.23 -13.18 3.39
CA ASN A 60 -8.88 -13.31 4.81
C ASN A 60 -7.70 -12.40 5.19
N MET A 61 -6.65 -12.34 4.37
CA MET A 61 -5.52 -11.44 4.55
C MET A 61 -5.96 -9.97 4.56
N ARG A 62 -6.84 -9.55 3.63
CA ARG A 62 -7.36 -8.17 3.58
C ARG A 62 -8.23 -7.84 4.79
N VAL A 63 -9.03 -8.79 5.28
CA VAL A 63 -9.84 -8.62 6.49
C VAL A 63 -8.95 -8.50 7.74
N ALA A 64 -7.92 -9.34 7.86
CA ALA A 64 -6.96 -9.28 8.96
C ALA A 64 -6.25 -7.91 8.99
N MET A 65 -5.80 -7.41 7.83
CA MET A 65 -5.21 -6.07 7.73
C MET A 65 -6.13 -4.97 8.25
N ILE A 66 -7.43 -5.02 7.92
CA ILE A 66 -8.41 -4.02 8.39
C ILE A 66 -8.63 -4.12 9.90
N ASN A 67 -8.71 -5.33 10.43
CA ASN A 67 -8.88 -5.54 11.86
C ASN A 67 -7.66 -5.05 12.65
N ASN A 68 -6.45 -5.30 12.16
CA ASN A 68 -5.22 -4.80 12.75
C ASN A 68 -5.18 -3.28 12.79
N ARG A 69 -5.60 -2.61 11.70
CA ARG A 69 -5.69 -1.14 11.65
C ARG A 69 -6.69 -0.59 12.66
N ARG A 70 -7.87 -1.22 12.79
CA ARG A 70 -8.85 -0.85 13.81
C ARG A 70 -8.33 -1.04 15.23
N ALA A 71 -7.62 -2.14 15.48
CA ALA A 71 -7.00 -2.42 16.78
C ALA A 71 -5.89 -1.41 17.13
N ALA A 72 -5.16 -0.92 16.12
CA ALA A 72 -4.20 0.17 16.26
C ALA A 72 -4.85 1.56 16.40
N GLY A 73 -6.18 1.66 16.41
CA GLY A 73 -6.91 2.93 16.52
C GLY A 73 -7.02 3.72 15.20
N GLU A 74 -6.57 3.16 14.08
CA GLU A 74 -6.73 3.78 12.77
C GLU A 74 -8.14 3.54 12.22
N ASN A 75 -8.65 4.53 11.46
CA ASN A 75 -9.87 4.35 10.68
C ASN A 75 -9.53 3.89 9.23
N PRO A 76 -9.86 2.64 8.85
CA PRO A 76 -9.64 2.17 7.48
C PRO A 76 -10.68 2.68 6.47
N PHE A 77 -11.75 3.32 6.94
CA PHE A 77 -12.84 3.90 6.13
C PHE A 77 -13.06 5.36 6.56
N PRO A 78 -12.18 6.31 6.15
CA PRO A 78 -12.33 7.71 6.48
C PRO A 78 -13.69 8.27 6.01
N HIS A 79 -14.26 9.16 6.82
CA HIS A 79 -15.59 9.72 6.57
C HIS A 79 -15.63 10.66 5.36
N LYS A 80 -14.57 11.43 5.16
CA LYS A 80 -14.51 12.45 4.12
C LYS A 80 -13.07 12.63 3.63
N PHE A 81 -12.93 12.56 2.31
CA PHE A 81 -11.78 13.08 1.60
C PHE A 81 -12.25 14.21 0.69
N ASN A 82 -11.56 15.36 0.72
CA ASN A 82 -11.93 16.51 -0.09
C ASN A 82 -11.21 16.44 -1.43
N VAL A 83 -11.94 16.12 -2.51
CA VAL A 83 -11.42 16.11 -3.88
C VAL A 83 -11.55 17.52 -4.48
N THR A 84 -10.44 18.14 -4.87
CA THR A 84 -10.45 19.48 -5.47
C THR A 84 -10.69 19.46 -6.97
N ILE A 85 -10.31 18.37 -7.66
CA ILE A 85 -10.41 18.27 -9.12
C ILE A 85 -10.72 16.83 -9.56
N SER A 86 -11.58 16.68 -10.57
CA SER A 86 -11.85 15.37 -11.17
C SER A 86 -10.68 14.93 -12.05
N LEU A 87 -10.54 13.63 -12.33
CA LEU A 87 -9.46 13.17 -13.23
C LEU A 87 -9.59 13.74 -14.65
N ALA A 88 -10.81 13.84 -15.16
CA ALA A 88 -11.06 14.44 -16.48
C ALA A 88 -10.60 15.90 -16.52
N ALA A 89 -11.01 16.70 -15.53
CA ALA A 89 -10.61 18.10 -15.43
C ALA A 89 -9.10 18.27 -15.17
N PHE A 90 -8.48 17.36 -14.42
CA PHE A 90 -7.03 17.34 -14.21
C PHE A 90 -6.30 17.13 -15.54
N VAL A 91 -6.70 16.12 -16.32
CA VAL A 91 -6.07 15.83 -17.61
C VAL A 91 -6.20 17.00 -18.56
N GLU A 92 -7.39 17.62 -18.63
CA GLU A 92 -7.64 18.79 -19.48
C GLU A 92 -6.82 20.01 -19.04
N LYS A 93 -6.81 20.32 -17.73
CA LYS A 93 -6.11 21.49 -17.19
C LYS A 93 -4.60 21.43 -17.38
N TYR A 94 -3.99 20.25 -17.19
CA TYR A 94 -2.53 20.07 -17.20
C TYR A 94 -2.01 19.39 -18.48
N GLU A 95 -2.82 19.32 -19.54
CA GLU A 95 -2.44 18.68 -20.80
C GLU A 95 -1.13 19.22 -21.39
N ARG A 96 -0.89 20.53 -21.23
CA ARG A 96 0.25 21.24 -21.84
C ARG A 96 1.52 21.32 -20.98
N LEU A 97 1.50 20.67 -19.82
CA LEU A 97 2.62 20.63 -18.89
C LEU A 97 3.84 19.99 -19.55
N GLN A 98 5.01 20.61 -19.45
CA GLN A 98 6.22 20.18 -20.13
C GLN A 98 6.82 18.94 -19.47
N LYS A 99 7.59 18.18 -20.24
CA LYS A 99 8.26 16.98 -19.74
C LYS A 99 9.25 17.34 -18.61
N GLU A 100 9.23 16.56 -17.53
CA GLU A 100 10.02 16.78 -16.30
C GLU A 100 9.63 18.04 -15.49
N GLU A 101 8.52 18.69 -15.84
CA GLU A 101 7.98 19.80 -15.06
C GLU A 101 7.19 19.28 -13.84
N VAL A 102 7.34 19.98 -12.72
CA VAL A 102 6.55 19.79 -11.49
C VAL A 102 5.98 21.15 -11.11
N LEU A 103 4.66 21.27 -11.04
CA LEU A 103 3.99 22.50 -10.62
C LEU A 103 3.87 22.56 -9.09
N GLU A 104 4.98 22.88 -8.42
CA GLU A 104 5.04 22.94 -6.95
C GLU A 104 4.20 24.09 -6.35
N ASN A 105 3.81 25.06 -7.17
CA ASN A 105 2.93 26.17 -6.78
C ASN A 105 1.45 25.79 -6.73
N GLU A 106 1.08 24.58 -7.15
CA GLU A 106 -0.31 24.13 -7.19
C GLU A 106 -0.50 22.75 -6.55
N ILE A 107 -1.21 22.72 -5.42
CA ILE A 107 -1.59 21.47 -4.75
C ILE A 107 -3.03 21.13 -5.14
N VAL A 108 -3.22 19.91 -5.65
CA VAL A 108 -4.54 19.37 -5.94
C VAL A 108 -4.72 18.01 -5.27
N SER A 109 -5.97 17.69 -4.95
CA SER A 109 -6.39 16.39 -4.48
C SER A 109 -7.30 15.71 -5.52
N ILE A 110 -6.99 14.45 -5.80
CA ILE A 110 -7.75 13.56 -6.67
C ILE A 110 -8.11 12.30 -5.89
N ALA A 111 -9.12 11.57 -6.36
CA ALA A 111 -9.42 10.24 -5.84
C ALA A 111 -9.87 9.31 -6.97
N GLY A 112 -9.57 8.02 -6.82
CA GLY A 112 -9.99 7.01 -7.77
C GLY A 112 -9.66 5.60 -7.32
N ARG A 113 -10.00 4.63 -8.18
CA ARG A 113 -9.69 3.22 -7.96
C ARG A 113 -8.32 2.90 -8.54
N VAL A 114 -7.46 2.28 -7.74
CA VAL A 114 -6.17 1.74 -8.19
C VAL A 114 -6.43 0.57 -9.14
N TYR A 115 -6.11 0.76 -10.41
CA TYR A 115 -6.24 -0.26 -11.45
C TYR A 115 -4.99 -1.14 -11.56
N SER A 116 -3.82 -0.52 -11.43
CA SER A 116 -2.53 -1.19 -11.39
C SER A 116 -1.62 -0.53 -10.34
N LYS A 117 -0.68 -1.30 -9.80
CA LYS A 117 0.38 -0.85 -8.91
C LYS A 117 1.69 -1.46 -9.39
N ARG A 118 2.73 -0.64 -9.56
CA ARG A 118 4.07 -1.05 -9.96
C ARG A 118 5.09 -0.41 -9.03
N GLU A 119 5.99 -1.20 -8.48
CA GLU A 119 7.05 -0.72 -7.59
C GLU A 119 8.37 -0.67 -8.34
N SER A 120 9.11 0.43 -8.20
CA SER A 120 10.42 0.64 -8.81
C SER A 120 11.46 0.89 -7.71
N GLY A 121 11.74 -0.16 -6.94
CA GLY A 121 12.52 -0.06 -5.70
C GLY A 121 11.68 0.41 -4.52
N LYS A 122 12.34 0.72 -3.40
CA LYS A 122 11.66 1.07 -2.13
C LYS A 122 11.07 2.49 -2.11
N ASN A 123 11.60 3.39 -2.93
CA ASN A 123 11.32 4.83 -2.84
C ASN A 123 10.41 5.35 -3.96
N LEU A 124 9.94 4.48 -4.86
CA LEU A 124 9.18 4.89 -6.03
C LEU A 124 8.09 3.87 -6.36
N VAL A 125 6.85 4.32 -6.36
CA VAL A 125 5.67 3.51 -6.65
C VAL A 125 4.80 4.22 -7.67
N PHE A 126 4.40 3.50 -8.70
CA PHE A 126 3.50 3.98 -9.74
C PHE A 126 2.13 3.33 -9.58
N TYR A 127 1.09 4.13 -9.69
CA TYR A 127 -0.29 3.65 -9.77
C TYR A 127 -0.93 4.13 -11.07
N ASP A 128 -1.72 3.25 -11.68
CA ASP A 128 -2.73 3.69 -12.65
C ASP A 128 -4.05 3.82 -11.90
N VAL A 129 -4.60 5.03 -11.85
CA VAL A 129 -5.81 5.34 -11.10
C VAL A 129 -6.94 5.70 -12.05
N HIS A 130 -8.08 5.04 -11.87
CA HIS A 130 -9.26 5.19 -12.72
C HIS A 130 -10.40 5.86 -11.94
N SER A 131 -11.03 6.85 -12.56
CA SER A 131 -12.24 7.49 -12.05
C SER A 131 -12.98 8.19 -13.18
N GLY A 132 -14.30 8.16 -13.18
CA GLY A 132 -15.08 8.89 -14.18
C GLY A 132 -14.87 8.43 -15.63
N GLY A 133 -14.24 7.28 -15.88
CA GLY A 133 -13.88 6.82 -17.24
C GLY A 133 -12.55 7.38 -17.74
N THR A 134 -11.87 8.18 -16.93
CA THR A 134 -10.54 8.72 -17.19
C THR A 134 -9.52 7.94 -16.36
N ARG A 135 -8.32 7.79 -16.91
CA ARG A 135 -7.15 7.25 -16.20
C ARG A 135 -6.13 8.35 -15.96
N LEU A 136 -5.43 8.27 -14.84
CA LEU A 136 -4.31 9.15 -14.52
C LEU A 136 -3.23 8.34 -13.80
N GLN A 137 -1.96 8.64 -14.12
CA GLN A 137 -0.84 8.05 -13.41
C GLN A 137 -0.60 8.79 -12.08
N VAL A 138 -0.26 8.04 -11.04
CA VAL A 138 0.32 8.58 -9.81
C VAL A 138 1.77 8.12 -9.76
N MET A 139 2.70 9.06 -9.58
CA MET A 139 4.12 8.77 -9.36
C MET A 139 4.47 9.11 -7.90
N ALA A 140 4.27 8.16 -7.00
CA ALA A 140 4.59 8.35 -5.59
C ALA A 140 6.09 8.17 -5.35
N ASN A 141 6.75 9.19 -4.81
CA ASN A 141 8.17 9.19 -4.54
C ASN A 141 8.43 9.55 -3.07
N ALA A 142 9.19 8.72 -2.35
CA ALA A 142 9.47 8.87 -0.93
C ALA A 142 10.08 10.24 -0.58
N ARG A 143 10.82 10.87 -1.51
CA ARG A 143 11.40 12.22 -1.30
C ARG A 143 10.34 13.30 -1.06
N TYR A 144 9.17 13.16 -1.66
CA TYR A 144 8.08 14.14 -1.59
C TYR A 144 7.04 13.78 -0.53
N HIS A 145 7.13 12.58 0.06
CA HIS A 145 6.17 12.11 1.04
C HIS A 145 6.37 12.82 2.38
N LYS A 146 5.33 13.51 2.87
CA LYS A 146 5.44 14.38 4.06
C LYS A 146 5.84 13.63 5.33
N SER A 147 5.40 12.39 5.49
CA SER A 147 5.65 11.59 6.70
C SER A 147 7.00 10.86 6.72
N GLY A 148 7.82 11.00 5.67
CA GLY A 148 9.13 10.35 5.57
C GLY A 148 9.11 8.94 4.96
N ALA A 149 10.29 8.33 4.85
CA ALA A 149 10.50 7.12 4.02
C ALA A 149 9.97 5.80 4.64
N GLU A 150 9.92 5.70 5.96
CA GLU A 150 9.41 4.50 6.64
C GLU A 150 7.89 4.39 6.49
N ASP A 151 7.18 5.51 6.73
CA ASP A 151 5.73 5.59 6.52
C ASP A 151 5.36 5.37 5.05
N PHE A 152 6.15 5.92 4.12
CA PHE A 152 5.97 5.69 2.69
C PHE A 152 5.91 4.20 2.34
N THR A 153 6.88 3.41 2.82
CA THR A 153 6.95 1.98 2.49
C THR A 153 5.75 1.23 3.04
N ALA A 154 5.44 1.43 4.34
CA ALA A 154 4.31 0.77 4.99
C ALA A 154 2.96 1.13 4.34
N LEU A 155 2.75 2.41 4.03
CA LEU A 155 1.57 2.94 3.38
C LEU A 155 1.38 2.38 1.96
N HIS A 156 2.45 2.33 1.18
CA HIS A 156 2.35 1.83 -0.19
C HIS A 156 2.20 0.31 -0.23
N ASP A 157 2.80 -0.44 0.72
CA ASP A 157 2.67 -1.90 0.82
C ASP A 157 1.24 -2.34 1.12
N ARG A 158 0.48 -1.60 1.94
CA ARG A 158 -0.93 -1.90 2.24
C ARG A 158 -1.90 -1.60 1.11
N ILE A 159 -1.57 -0.66 0.21
CA ILE A 159 -2.40 -0.31 -0.94
C ILE A 159 -2.28 -1.43 -1.99
N LYS A 160 -3.41 -1.99 -2.39
CA LYS A 160 -3.49 -3.07 -3.37
C LYS A 160 -4.38 -2.67 -4.55
N ARG A 161 -4.29 -3.46 -5.62
CA ARG A 161 -5.15 -3.33 -6.80
C ARG A 161 -6.62 -3.40 -6.38
N GLY A 162 -7.42 -2.48 -6.88
CA GLY A 162 -8.84 -2.35 -6.58
C GLY A 162 -9.17 -1.38 -5.45
N ASP A 163 -8.20 -0.96 -4.63
CA ASP A 163 -8.45 0.00 -3.56
C ASP A 163 -8.89 1.36 -4.10
N ILE A 164 -9.75 2.05 -3.35
CA ILE A 164 -10.06 3.46 -3.60
C ILE A 164 -9.10 4.29 -2.75
N VAL A 165 -8.37 5.17 -3.39
CA VAL A 165 -7.29 5.95 -2.78
C VAL A 165 -7.41 7.41 -3.19
N GLY A 166 -7.18 8.30 -2.22
CA GLY A 166 -7.03 9.73 -2.39
C GLY A 166 -5.55 10.09 -2.48
N PHE A 167 -5.22 11.01 -3.37
CA PHE A 167 -3.85 11.49 -3.58
C PHE A 167 -3.87 13.01 -3.58
N THR A 168 -3.05 13.62 -2.73
CA THR A 168 -2.90 15.09 -2.65
C THR A 168 -1.45 15.44 -2.97
N GLY A 169 -1.24 16.28 -3.98
CA GLY A 169 0.10 16.70 -4.37
C GLY A 169 0.15 17.52 -5.65
N TYR A 170 1.30 17.51 -6.30
CA TYR A 170 1.61 18.40 -7.42
C TYR A 170 1.30 17.75 -8.77
N PRO A 171 0.71 18.49 -9.72
CA PRO A 171 0.71 18.09 -11.12
C PRO A 171 2.13 18.00 -11.66
N THR A 172 2.45 16.94 -12.40
CA THR A 172 3.77 16.73 -13.00
C THR A 172 3.67 15.94 -14.30
N ARG A 173 4.72 16.00 -15.13
CA ARG A 173 4.89 15.09 -16.26
C ARG A 173 6.22 14.38 -16.13
N THR A 174 6.18 13.05 -16.18
CA THR A 174 7.36 12.22 -16.00
C THR A 174 8.36 12.36 -17.15
N LYS A 175 9.55 11.79 -16.97
CA LYS A 175 10.58 11.71 -18.02
C LYS A 175 10.10 10.98 -19.27
N THR A 176 9.12 10.09 -19.17
CA THR A 176 8.54 9.41 -20.34
C THR A 176 7.48 10.25 -21.04
N GLY A 177 7.15 11.43 -20.50
CA GLY A 177 6.12 12.31 -21.04
C GLY A 177 4.71 11.96 -20.55
N GLU A 178 4.55 11.05 -19.59
CA GLU A 178 3.24 10.70 -19.04
C GLU A 178 2.79 11.72 -17.99
N LEU A 179 1.56 12.22 -18.12
CA LEU A 179 0.97 13.16 -17.17
C LEU A 179 0.59 12.43 -15.88
N SER A 180 1.03 12.97 -14.74
CA SER A 180 0.91 12.31 -13.45
C SER A 180 0.64 13.31 -12.33
N ILE A 181 0.20 12.80 -11.18
CA ILE A 181 0.29 13.53 -9.91
C ILE A 181 1.47 12.98 -9.09
N LEU A 182 2.21 13.88 -8.46
CA LEU A 182 3.27 13.60 -7.51
C LEU A 182 2.73 13.83 -6.09
N PRO A 183 2.27 12.77 -5.40
CA PRO A 183 1.60 12.91 -4.12
C PRO A 183 2.57 13.28 -3.00
N LEU A 184 2.16 14.26 -2.21
CA LEU A 184 2.72 14.61 -0.91
C LEU A 184 2.11 13.75 0.19
N GLU A 185 0.82 13.47 0.06
CA GLU A 185 -0.01 12.69 0.97
C GLU A 185 -0.84 11.69 0.17
N VAL A 186 -0.99 10.49 0.73
CA VAL A 186 -1.79 9.41 0.14
C VAL A 186 -2.66 8.82 1.23
N GLU A 187 -3.95 8.70 0.96
CA GLU A 187 -4.92 8.17 1.91
C GLU A 187 -5.74 7.04 1.28
N GLN A 188 -5.67 5.85 1.86
CA GLN A 188 -6.54 4.74 1.44
C GLN A 188 -7.96 4.98 1.98
N LEU A 189 -8.90 5.26 1.09
CA LEU A 189 -10.27 5.64 1.43
C LEU A 189 -11.18 4.42 1.62
N THR A 190 -10.99 3.40 0.79
CA THR A 190 -11.74 2.14 0.90
C THR A 190 -10.88 1.00 0.36
N PRO A 191 -10.47 0.04 1.20
CA PRO A 191 -9.79 -1.15 0.74
C PRO A 191 -10.72 -2.08 -0.06
N CYS A 192 -10.21 -2.66 -1.13
CA CYS A 192 -10.81 -3.78 -1.84
C CYS A 192 -10.42 -5.08 -1.14
N LEU A 193 -11.43 -5.86 -0.74
CA LEU A 193 -11.21 -7.10 0.02
C LEU A 193 -11.09 -8.32 -0.87
N ARG A 194 -11.59 -8.25 -2.09
CA ARG A 194 -11.61 -9.39 -3.02
C ARG A 194 -10.62 -9.16 -4.13
N MET A 195 -9.97 -10.23 -4.56
CA MET A 195 -9.10 -10.19 -5.73
C MET A 195 -9.92 -9.86 -6.98
N LEU A 196 -9.52 -8.81 -7.70
CA LEU A 196 -10.15 -8.47 -8.98
C LEU A 196 -9.64 -9.41 -10.08
N PRO A 197 -10.51 -9.86 -11.01
CA PRO A 197 -10.10 -10.63 -12.18
C PRO A 197 -8.96 -9.94 -12.94
N HIS A 198 -8.07 -10.74 -13.54
CA HIS A 198 -7.01 -10.18 -14.38
C HIS A 198 -7.60 -9.43 -15.59
N SER A 199 -7.10 -8.22 -15.81
CA SER A 199 -7.55 -7.32 -16.87
C SER A 199 -7.32 -7.89 -18.27
N HIS A 200 -6.29 -8.72 -18.47
CA HIS A 200 -5.98 -9.32 -19.78
C HIS A 200 -7.10 -10.17 -20.37
N TYR A 201 -7.87 -10.86 -19.53
CA TYR A 201 -8.95 -11.73 -20.00
C TYR A 201 -10.33 -11.08 -19.90
N GLY A 202 -10.44 -10.00 -19.12
CA GLY A 202 -11.71 -9.35 -18.80
C GLY A 202 -12.66 -10.27 -18.03
N LEU A 203 -13.88 -9.79 -17.80
CA LEU A 203 -14.96 -10.62 -17.25
C LEU A 203 -15.87 -11.06 -18.40
N LYS A 204 -15.75 -12.33 -18.83
CA LYS A 204 -16.46 -12.85 -20.02
C LYS A 204 -17.81 -13.49 -19.71
N ASP A 205 -17.93 -14.17 -18.57
CA ASP A 205 -19.15 -14.89 -18.18
C ASP A 205 -20.33 -13.91 -18.06
N LYS A 206 -21.32 -14.08 -18.94
CA LYS A 206 -22.49 -13.20 -19.02
C LYS A 206 -23.33 -13.23 -17.74
N GLU A 207 -23.49 -14.40 -17.12
CA GLU A 207 -24.31 -14.50 -15.91
C GLU A 207 -23.66 -13.68 -14.78
N LEU A 208 -22.37 -13.90 -14.57
CA LEU A 208 -21.62 -13.21 -13.54
C LEU A 208 -21.53 -11.69 -13.80
N ARG A 209 -21.38 -11.25 -15.06
CA ARG A 209 -21.46 -9.82 -15.41
C ARG A 209 -22.80 -9.19 -15.07
N TYR A 210 -23.90 -9.92 -15.24
CA TYR A 210 -25.23 -9.39 -14.99
C TYR A 210 -25.56 -9.37 -13.50
N ARG A 211 -25.15 -10.40 -12.75
CA ARG A 211 -25.32 -10.46 -11.28
C ARG A 211 -24.39 -9.49 -10.54
N MET A 212 -23.13 -9.39 -10.97
CA MET A 212 -22.12 -8.52 -10.38
C MET A 212 -21.78 -7.36 -11.32
N ARG A 213 -22.79 -6.54 -11.64
CA ARG A 213 -22.62 -5.40 -12.58
C ARG A 213 -21.52 -4.43 -12.15
N TYR A 214 -21.33 -4.22 -10.85
CA TYR A 214 -20.25 -3.38 -10.33
C TYR A 214 -18.85 -3.88 -10.75
N LEU A 215 -18.67 -5.21 -10.83
CA LEU A 215 -17.41 -5.82 -11.26
C LEU A 215 -17.23 -5.67 -12.77
N ASP A 216 -18.30 -5.88 -13.53
CA ASP A 216 -18.32 -5.67 -14.98
C ASP A 216 -17.94 -4.22 -15.34
N LEU A 217 -18.49 -3.22 -14.63
CA LEU A 217 -18.16 -1.81 -14.83
C LEU A 217 -16.70 -1.43 -14.48
N ILE A 218 -16.06 -2.20 -13.59
CA ILE A 218 -14.65 -1.97 -13.21
C ILE A 218 -13.69 -2.59 -14.24
N VAL A 219 -14.00 -3.80 -14.71
CA VAL A 219 -13.09 -4.59 -15.56
C VAL A 219 -13.28 -4.28 -17.05
N ASN A 220 -14.52 -4.02 -17.48
CA ASN A 220 -14.92 -3.83 -18.86
C ASN A 220 -15.39 -2.37 -19.08
N PRO A 221 -14.47 -1.42 -19.38
CA PRO A 221 -14.80 0.00 -19.48
C PRO A 221 -15.85 0.33 -20.54
N GLU A 222 -15.92 -0.44 -21.62
CA GLU A 222 -16.89 -0.26 -22.71
C GLU A 222 -18.35 -0.48 -22.28
N VAL A 223 -18.56 -1.19 -21.17
CA VAL A 223 -19.90 -1.38 -20.59
C VAL A 223 -20.46 -0.06 -20.09
N LYS A 224 -19.61 0.80 -19.52
CA LYS A 224 -20.02 2.11 -19.03
C LYS A 224 -20.59 2.97 -20.17
N ASP A 225 -19.95 2.95 -21.33
CA ASP A 225 -20.38 3.74 -22.49
C ASP A 225 -21.78 3.36 -22.96
N LYS A 226 -22.15 2.06 -22.88
CA LYS A 226 -23.51 1.60 -23.17
C LYS A 226 -24.56 2.24 -22.26
N PHE A 227 -24.26 2.37 -20.97
CA PHE A 227 -25.16 3.04 -20.01
C PHE A 227 -25.22 4.55 -20.24
N VAL A 228 -24.10 5.18 -20.61
CA VAL A 228 -24.06 6.61 -20.99
C VAL A 228 -24.94 6.86 -22.21
N VAL A 229 -24.83 6.03 -23.26
CA VAL A 229 -25.65 6.13 -24.47
C VAL A 229 -27.14 5.93 -24.15
N ARG A 230 -27.47 4.92 -23.33
CA ARG A 230 -28.87 4.70 -22.88
C ARG A 230 -29.44 5.94 -22.17
N SER A 231 -28.66 6.56 -21.29
CA SER A 231 -29.09 7.78 -20.58
C SER A 231 -29.30 8.96 -21.56
N LYS A 232 -28.38 9.13 -22.53
CA LYS A 232 -28.51 10.15 -23.58
C LYS A 232 -29.76 9.94 -24.44
N LEU A 233 -30.09 8.70 -24.80
CA LEU A 233 -31.30 8.38 -25.56
C LEU A 233 -32.57 8.78 -24.82
N THR A 234 -32.71 8.40 -23.53
CA THR A 234 -33.87 8.79 -22.73
C THR A 234 -33.96 10.30 -22.56
N THR A 235 -32.83 10.97 -22.33
CA THR A 235 -32.77 12.44 -22.22
C THR A 235 -33.20 13.12 -23.51
N PHE A 236 -32.75 12.60 -24.65
CA PHE A 236 -33.13 13.12 -25.97
C PHE A 236 -34.63 12.95 -26.22
N LEU A 237 -35.18 11.76 -25.94
CA LEU A 237 -36.59 11.47 -26.17
C LEU A 237 -37.51 12.40 -25.36
N ARG A 238 -37.20 12.61 -24.08
CA ARG A 238 -37.94 13.56 -23.23
C ARG A 238 -37.95 14.95 -23.83
N ARG A 239 -36.75 15.52 -24.07
CA ARG A 239 -36.60 16.85 -24.67
C ARG A 239 -37.33 16.97 -26.01
N TYR A 240 -37.30 15.93 -26.82
CA TYR A 240 -38.00 15.92 -28.10
C TYR A 240 -39.51 16.03 -27.93
N LEU A 241 -40.11 15.24 -27.02
CA LEU A 241 -41.54 15.28 -26.73
C LEU A 241 -41.96 16.57 -26.01
N ASP A 242 -41.16 17.06 -25.05
CA ASP A 242 -41.37 18.33 -24.36
C ASP A 242 -41.44 19.49 -25.36
N ASN A 243 -40.54 19.51 -26.34
CA ASN A 243 -40.51 20.52 -27.39
C ASN A 243 -41.72 20.45 -28.33
N LEU A 244 -42.43 19.31 -28.36
CA LEU A 244 -43.70 19.15 -29.09
C LEU A 244 -44.92 19.48 -28.22
N GLY A 245 -44.73 19.89 -26.96
CA GLY A 245 -45.80 20.26 -26.04
C GLY A 245 -46.47 19.07 -25.34
N PHE A 246 -45.85 17.88 -25.38
CA PHE A 246 -46.29 16.76 -24.55
C PHE A 246 -45.97 17.03 -23.07
N LEU A 247 -46.80 16.51 -22.18
CA LEU A 247 -46.63 16.57 -20.73
C LEU A 247 -46.19 15.18 -20.23
N GLU A 248 -45.04 15.09 -19.57
CA GLU A 248 -44.50 13.86 -18.94
C GLU A 248 -45.05 13.64 -17.52
#